data_AF-A0A178V4T3-F1
#
_entry.id   AF-A0A178V4T3-F1
#
_cell.length_a   1.000
_cell.length_b   1.000
_cell.length_c   1.000
_cell.angle_alpha   90.00
_cell.angle_beta   90.00
_cell.angle_gamma   90.00
#
_symmetry.space_group_name_H-M   'P 1'
#
loop_
_entity.id
_entity.type
_entity.pdbx_description
1 polymer ?
#
loop_
_entity_poly.entity_id
_entity_poly.type
_entity_poly.pdbx_seq_one_letter_code
_entity_poly.pdbx_strand_id
1 'polypeptide(L)'
;MLLRTMAATSPRPPPSTSLTSQQPPSPPSQLPLRTMPGSYGWPLVGPLSDRLDYFWFQGPDKFFRTRAEKYKSTVFRTNIPPTFPFFGNVNPNIVAVLDVKSFSHLFDMDLVDKRDVLIGDFRPSLGFYGGVRVGVYLDTTEPKHAKVRTYVALLLLRTSI
;
A
#
# COMPACT_ATOMS: atom_id res chain seq x y z
N MET A 1 -30.47 27.53 72.22
CA MET A 1 -30.48 26.61 71.07
C MET A 1 -30.54 27.46 69.80
N LEU A 2 -29.39 27.64 69.13
CA LEU A 2 -29.28 28.48 67.94
C LEU A 2 -29.83 27.75 66.70
N LEU A 3 -30.84 28.34 66.07
CA LEU A 3 -31.42 27.89 64.81
C LEU A 3 -30.50 28.30 63.66
N ARG A 4 -29.80 27.32 63.05
CA ARG A 4 -28.96 27.51 61.86
C ARG A 4 -29.83 27.70 60.62
N THR A 5 -29.85 28.90 60.08
CA THR A 5 -30.38 29.22 58.75
C THR A 5 -29.39 28.74 57.70
N MET A 6 -29.80 27.81 56.82
CA MET A 6 -28.99 27.34 55.70
C MET A 6 -29.10 28.33 54.54
N ALA A 7 -28.02 29.04 54.22
CA ALA A 7 -27.91 29.86 53.02
C ALA A 7 -27.59 28.95 51.82
N ALA A 8 -28.42 29.01 50.78
CA ALA A 8 -28.22 28.30 49.52
C ALA A 8 -27.03 28.91 48.76
N THR A 9 -26.00 28.09 48.51
CA THR A 9 -24.86 28.46 47.67
C THR A 9 -25.16 28.15 46.20
N SER A 10 -25.14 29.19 45.36
CA SER A 10 -25.29 29.06 43.91
C SER A 10 -24.14 28.25 43.29
N PRO A 11 -24.39 27.42 42.26
CA PRO A 11 -23.34 26.62 41.62
C PRO A 11 -22.37 27.49 40.80
N ARG A 12 -21.08 27.16 40.90
CA ARG A 12 -19.97 27.76 40.16
C ARG A 12 -20.10 27.49 38.66
N PRO A 13 -19.91 28.47 37.77
CA PRO A 13 -19.90 28.22 36.33
C PRO A 13 -18.70 27.34 35.93
N PRO A 14 -18.83 26.51 34.89
CA PRO A 14 -17.73 25.67 34.41
C PRO A 14 -16.58 26.53 33.88
N PRO A 15 -15.32 26.03 33.93
CA PRO A 15 -14.18 26.76 33.41
C PRO A 15 -14.30 26.92 31.90
N SER A 16 -14.15 28.15 31.41
CA SER A 16 -14.07 28.48 29.99
C SER A 16 -12.88 27.75 29.37
N THR A 17 -13.15 26.74 28.55
CA THR A 17 -12.14 26.08 27.72
C THR A 17 -11.66 27.13 26.72
N SER A 18 -10.42 27.61 26.90
CA SER A 18 -9.76 28.45 25.91
C SER A 18 -9.69 27.67 24.61
N LEU A 19 -10.44 28.12 23.60
CA LEU A 19 -10.31 27.66 22.22
C LEU A 19 -8.86 27.94 21.82
N THR A 20 -8.04 26.88 21.84
CA THR A 20 -6.71 26.93 21.28
C THR A 20 -6.91 27.27 19.81
N SER A 21 -6.45 28.45 19.39
CA SER A 21 -6.42 28.85 18.00
C SER A 21 -5.70 27.75 17.22
N GLN A 22 -6.45 26.92 16.51
CA GLN A 22 -5.89 25.96 15.57
C GLN A 22 -5.18 26.77 14.50
N GLN A 23 -3.85 26.80 14.60
CA GLN A 23 -2.98 27.33 13.58
C GLN A 23 -3.34 26.62 12.26
N PRO A 24 -3.55 27.36 11.16
CA PRO A 24 -3.88 26.73 9.88
C PRO A 24 -2.81 25.68 9.53
N PRO A 25 -3.19 24.56 8.88
CA PRO A 25 -2.25 23.53 8.51
C PRO A 25 -1.09 24.17 7.75
N SER A 26 0.13 23.94 8.24
CA SER A 26 1.33 24.38 7.54
C SER A 26 1.29 23.84 6.11
N PRO A 27 1.66 24.66 5.10
CA PRO A 27 1.68 24.20 3.73
C PRO A 27 2.56 22.95 3.65
N PRO A 28 2.18 21.94 2.83
CA PRO A 28 2.94 20.72 2.71
C PRO A 28 4.39 21.08 2.39
N SER A 29 5.33 20.63 3.24
CA SER A 29 6.75 20.80 3.02
C SER A 29 7.09 20.28 1.63
N GLN A 30 7.41 21.20 0.70
CA GLN A 30 7.68 20.86 -0.69
C GLN A 30 9.04 20.18 -0.74
N LEU A 31 9.02 18.85 -0.88
CA LEU A 31 10.22 18.07 -1.14
C LEU A 31 10.77 18.42 -2.53
N PRO A 32 12.10 18.47 -2.71
CA PRO A 32 12.68 18.72 -4.02
C PRO A 32 12.31 17.59 -4.98
N LEU A 33 11.81 17.94 -6.17
CA LEU A 33 11.55 16.98 -7.22
C LEU A 33 12.88 16.40 -7.73
N ARG A 34 12.95 15.07 -7.80
CA ARG A 34 14.11 14.34 -8.32
C ARG A 34 13.68 13.38 -9.41
N THR A 35 14.51 13.24 -10.44
CA THR A 35 14.33 12.19 -11.44
C THR A 35 14.48 10.83 -10.76
N MET A 36 13.51 9.95 -10.98
CA MET A 36 13.54 8.60 -10.42
C MET A 36 14.73 7.80 -11.00
N PRO A 37 15.65 7.31 -10.16
CA PRO A 37 16.80 6.55 -10.62
C PRO A 37 16.42 5.11 -11.03
N GLY A 38 17.36 4.40 -11.64
CA GLY A 38 17.18 3.04 -12.11
C GLY A 38 16.85 2.92 -13.60
N SER A 39 16.97 1.70 -14.11
CA SER A 39 16.74 1.34 -15.52
C SER A 39 16.25 -0.11 -15.58
N TYR A 40 15.56 -0.47 -16.67
CA TYR A 40 15.12 -1.83 -16.94
C TYR A 40 16.17 -2.66 -17.71
N GLY A 41 17.29 -2.03 -18.10
CA GLY A 41 18.32 -2.66 -18.92
C GLY A 41 17.89 -2.87 -20.37
N TRP A 42 18.63 -3.70 -21.10
CA TRP A 42 18.28 -4.06 -22.47
C TRP A 42 17.06 -4.98 -22.49
N PRO A 43 16.19 -4.90 -23.52
CA PRO A 43 15.05 -5.80 -23.66
C PRO A 43 15.47 -7.27 -23.52
N LEU A 44 14.69 -8.05 -22.77
CA LEU A 44 14.92 -9.46 -22.40
C LEU A 44 16.12 -9.71 -21.48
N VAL A 45 17.29 -9.13 -21.77
CA VAL A 45 18.52 -9.35 -21.01
C VAL A 45 18.45 -8.72 -19.61
N GLY A 46 17.97 -7.48 -19.51
CA GLY A 46 17.84 -6.78 -18.23
C GLY A 46 16.92 -7.54 -17.24
N PRO A 47 15.67 -7.84 -17.62
CA PRO A 47 14.78 -8.63 -16.79
C PRO A 47 15.32 -10.03 -16.45
N LEU A 48 15.98 -10.70 -17.40
CA LEU A 48 16.56 -12.03 -17.15
C LEU A 48 17.70 -11.96 -16.13
N SER A 49 18.59 -10.96 -16.24
CA SER A 49 19.66 -10.72 -15.27
C SER A 49 19.09 -10.41 -13.88
N ASP A 50 18.11 -9.51 -13.80
CA ASP A 50 17.47 -9.16 -12.53
C ASP A 50 16.75 -10.37 -11.91
N ARG A 51 16.15 -11.26 -12.71
CA ARG A 51 15.57 -12.52 -12.24
C ARG A 51 16.62 -13.44 -11.62
N LEU A 52 17.78 -13.58 -12.26
CA LEU A 52 18.86 -14.40 -11.74
C LEU A 52 19.43 -13.82 -10.44
N ASP A 53 19.59 -12.50 -10.36
CA ASP A 53 19.96 -11.82 -9.12
C ASP A 53 18.93 -12.06 -8.02
N TYR A 54 17.64 -11.89 -8.33
CA TYR A 54 16.56 -11.98 -7.36
C TYR A 54 16.44 -13.37 -6.73
N PHE A 55 16.59 -14.44 -7.53
CA PHE A 55 16.38 -15.82 -7.05
C PHE A 55 17.65 -16.61 -6.74
N TRP A 56 18.77 -16.38 -7.44
CA TRP A 56 19.96 -17.23 -7.34
C TRP A 56 21.19 -16.51 -6.80
N PHE A 57 21.54 -15.33 -7.30
CA PHE A 57 22.84 -14.71 -6.97
C PHE A 57 22.81 -13.81 -5.73
N GLN A 58 21.69 -13.13 -5.46
CA GLN A 58 21.59 -12.16 -4.36
C GLN A 58 20.51 -12.56 -3.34
N GLY A 59 19.34 -12.99 -3.84
CA GLY A 59 18.14 -13.15 -3.03
C GLY A 59 17.37 -11.82 -2.86
N PRO A 60 16.08 -11.85 -2.46
CA PRO A 60 15.20 -10.68 -2.47
C PRO A 60 15.69 -9.50 -1.61
N ASP A 61 16.16 -9.75 -0.38
CA ASP A 61 16.61 -8.68 0.52
C ASP A 61 17.82 -7.93 -0.05
N LYS A 62 18.87 -8.66 -0.45
CA LYS A 62 20.08 -8.06 -1.04
C LYS A 62 19.78 -7.40 -2.38
N PHE A 63 18.88 -7.96 -3.18
CA PHE A 63 18.45 -7.41 -4.46
C PHE A 63 17.98 -5.97 -4.34
N PHE A 64 17.09 -5.70 -3.39
CA PHE A 64 16.57 -4.35 -3.15
C PHE A 64 17.56 -3.47 -2.40
N ARG A 65 18.22 -4.01 -1.37
CA ARG A 65 19.15 -3.24 -0.52
C ARG A 65 20.32 -2.66 -1.31
N THR A 66 20.97 -3.48 -2.14
CA THR A 66 22.12 -3.04 -2.96
C THR A 66 21.73 -1.98 -4.00
N ARG A 67 20.53 -2.07 -4.57
CA ARG A 67 19.99 -1.07 -5.51
C ARG A 67 19.65 0.24 -4.79
N ALA A 68 19.07 0.16 -3.60
CA ALA A 68 18.78 1.33 -2.78
C ALA A 68 20.07 2.10 -2.42
N GLU A 69 21.11 1.37 -2.02
CA GLU A 69 22.44 1.92 -1.73
C GLU A 69 23.09 2.53 -2.98
N LYS A 70 23.09 1.81 -4.11
CA LYS A 70 23.63 2.27 -5.39
C LYS A 70 22.99 3.58 -5.87
N TYR A 71 21.66 3.69 -5.77
CA TYR A 71 20.93 4.87 -6.23
C TYR A 71 20.77 5.96 -5.16
N LYS A 72 21.18 5.69 -3.92
CA LYS A 72 20.92 6.55 -2.76
C LYS A 72 19.44 6.97 -2.67
N SER A 73 18.56 6.01 -2.97
CA SER A 73 17.11 6.23 -3.06
C SER A 73 16.35 4.97 -2.65
N THR A 74 15.27 5.15 -1.91
CA THR A 74 14.30 4.09 -1.56
C THR A 74 13.23 3.90 -2.64
N VAL A 75 13.22 4.76 -3.65
CA VAL A 75 12.33 4.69 -4.81
C VAL A 75 13.15 4.62 -6.09
N PHE A 76 13.01 3.55 -6.87
CA PHE A 76 13.77 3.35 -8.11
C PHE A 76 13.11 2.36 -9.08
N ARG A 77 13.49 2.45 -10.36
CA ARG A 77 13.09 1.50 -11.41
C ARG A 77 13.95 0.24 -11.35
N THR A 78 13.31 -0.92 -11.46
CA THR A 78 13.96 -2.23 -11.55
C THR A 78 13.02 -3.23 -12.23
N ASN A 79 13.53 -4.40 -12.61
CA ASN A 79 12.67 -5.50 -13.01
C ASN A 79 12.38 -6.42 -11.81
N ILE A 80 11.23 -7.11 -11.83
CA ILE A 80 10.92 -8.18 -10.87
C ILE A 80 10.38 -9.42 -11.60
N PRO A 81 10.60 -10.64 -11.09
CA PRO A 81 9.94 -11.83 -11.62
C PRO A 81 8.42 -11.79 -11.40
N PRO A 82 7.60 -12.49 -12.22
CA PRO A 82 8.00 -13.37 -13.30
C PRO A 82 8.44 -12.62 -14.57
N THR A 83 9.30 -13.26 -15.35
CA THR A 83 9.82 -12.72 -16.62
C THR A 83 10.20 -13.88 -17.56
N PHE A 84 10.68 -13.55 -18.76
CA PHE A 84 11.28 -14.46 -19.75
C PHE A 84 12.15 -15.55 -19.08
N PRO A 85 12.17 -16.80 -19.59
CA PRO A 85 11.60 -17.28 -20.86
C PRO A 85 10.14 -17.75 -20.83
N PHE A 86 9.53 -17.90 -19.65
CA PHE A 86 8.25 -18.62 -19.54
C PHE A 86 7.00 -17.72 -19.51
N PHE A 87 7.18 -16.41 -19.36
CA PHE A 87 6.09 -15.45 -19.16
C PHE A 87 6.15 -14.33 -20.21
N GLY A 88 5.84 -14.66 -21.46
CA GLY A 88 5.94 -13.71 -22.59
C GLY A 88 4.92 -12.57 -22.58
N ASN A 89 3.80 -12.72 -21.88
CA ASN A 89 2.73 -11.72 -21.76
C ASN A 89 2.72 -11.03 -20.39
N VAL A 90 3.89 -10.86 -19.77
CA VAL A 90 4.04 -10.16 -18.49
C VAL A 90 5.04 -9.03 -18.66
N ASN A 91 4.72 -7.87 -18.08
CA ASN A 91 5.59 -6.73 -17.95
C ASN A 91 6.39 -6.83 -16.63
N PRO A 92 7.71 -7.08 -16.68
CA PRO A 92 8.53 -7.22 -15.48
C PRO A 92 8.91 -5.87 -14.85
N ASN A 93 8.66 -4.75 -15.54
CA ASN A 93 9.13 -3.42 -15.17
C ASN A 93 8.32 -2.88 -13.98
N ILE A 94 8.99 -2.56 -12.87
CA ILE A 94 8.35 -1.95 -11.69
C ILE A 94 9.04 -0.67 -11.24
N VAL A 95 8.35 0.06 -10.37
CA VAL A 95 8.93 1.06 -9.47
C VAL A 95 8.92 0.46 -8.07
N ALA A 96 10.10 0.20 -7.52
CA ALA A 96 10.23 -0.23 -6.14
C ALA A 96 10.00 0.96 -5.20
N VAL A 97 9.23 0.75 -4.13
CA VAL A 97 8.99 1.71 -3.06
C VAL A 97 9.34 1.05 -1.72
N LEU A 98 10.46 1.45 -1.11
CA LEU A 98 11.10 0.71 -0.02
C LEU A 98 11.14 1.48 1.31
N ASP A 99 10.40 2.59 1.43
CA ASP A 99 10.24 3.34 2.67
C ASP A 99 8.77 3.51 3.04
N VAL A 100 8.50 3.74 4.33
CA VAL A 100 7.13 3.81 4.86
C VAL A 100 6.30 4.89 4.18
N LYS A 101 6.92 6.04 3.84
CA LYS A 101 6.20 7.19 3.29
C LYS A 101 5.80 6.94 1.84
N SER A 102 6.67 6.35 1.02
CA SER A 102 6.33 5.99 -0.36
C SER A 102 5.41 4.77 -0.42
N PHE A 103 5.60 3.79 0.46
CA PHE A 103 4.82 2.55 0.49
C PHE A 103 3.34 2.78 0.86
N SER A 104 3.03 3.77 1.71
CA SER A 104 1.66 4.05 2.12
C SER A 104 0.73 4.42 0.95
N HIS A 105 1.28 4.98 -0.13
CA HIS A 105 0.51 5.30 -1.34
C HIS A 105 -0.04 4.05 -2.05
N LEU A 106 0.49 2.85 -1.79
CA LEU A 106 -0.05 1.60 -2.34
C LEU A 106 -1.44 1.24 -1.75
N PHE A 107 -1.90 1.94 -0.71
CA PHE A 107 -3.21 1.74 -0.10
C PHE A 107 -4.25 2.78 -0.53
N ASP A 108 -3.86 3.76 -1.35
CA ASP A 108 -4.76 4.79 -1.85
C ASP A 108 -5.41 4.34 -3.17
N MET A 109 -6.68 3.94 -3.10
CA MET A 109 -7.41 3.41 -4.26
C MET A 109 -7.71 4.47 -5.34
N ASP A 110 -7.54 5.76 -5.03
CA ASP A 110 -7.64 6.82 -6.04
C ASP A 110 -6.33 6.94 -6.86
N LEU A 111 -5.22 6.39 -6.37
CA LEU A 111 -3.91 6.42 -7.01
C LEU A 111 -3.50 5.10 -7.67
N VAL A 112 -3.98 3.96 -7.16
CA VAL A 112 -3.56 2.63 -7.62
C VAL A 112 -4.73 1.73 -8.02
N ASP A 113 -4.62 1.09 -9.19
CA ASP A 113 -5.54 0.03 -9.62
C ASP A 113 -5.09 -1.32 -9.03
N LYS A 114 -6.00 -2.04 -8.38
CA LYS A 114 -5.74 -3.35 -7.77
C LYS A 114 -6.26 -4.53 -8.59
N ARG A 115 -6.72 -4.30 -9.82
CA ARG A 115 -7.19 -5.36 -10.71
C ARG A 115 -6.06 -6.26 -11.15
N ASP A 116 -6.25 -7.57 -11.02
CA ASP A 116 -5.38 -8.59 -11.59
C ASP A 116 -3.89 -8.54 -11.12
N VAL A 117 -3.56 -7.81 -10.04
CA VAL A 117 -2.15 -7.57 -9.60
C VAL A 117 -1.72 -8.27 -8.30
N LEU A 118 -2.48 -9.22 -7.78
CA LEU A 118 -2.19 -9.88 -6.48
C LEU A 118 -0.76 -10.42 -6.37
N ILE A 119 -0.24 -10.99 -7.46
CA ILE A 119 1.10 -11.58 -7.54
C ILE A 119 1.99 -10.85 -8.55
N GLY A 120 1.74 -9.55 -8.74
CA GLY A 120 2.36 -8.72 -9.78
C GLY A 120 1.58 -8.75 -11.09
N ASP A 121 2.23 -8.41 -12.20
CA ASP A 121 1.62 -8.32 -13.54
C ASP A 121 1.27 -9.70 -14.17
N PHE A 122 1.25 -10.74 -13.35
CA PHE A 122 0.82 -12.07 -13.76
C PHE A 122 -0.43 -12.48 -12.98
N ARG A 123 -1.43 -12.98 -13.72
CA ARG A 123 -2.59 -13.66 -13.16
C ARG A 123 -2.72 -15.04 -13.80
N PRO A 124 -2.92 -16.11 -13.02
CA PRO A 124 -3.28 -17.40 -13.58
C PRO A 124 -4.54 -17.32 -14.44
N SER A 125 -4.68 -18.28 -15.37
CA SER A 125 -5.84 -18.35 -16.25
C SER A 125 -7.14 -18.52 -15.45
N LEU A 126 -8.27 -18.10 -16.02
CA LEU A 126 -9.57 -18.32 -15.38
C LEU A 126 -9.86 -19.82 -15.17
N GLY A 127 -9.32 -20.69 -16.02
CA GLY A 127 -9.45 -22.14 -15.88
C GLY A 127 -8.86 -22.67 -14.56
N PHE A 128 -7.80 -22.05 -14.05
CA PHE A 128 -7.24 -22.38 -12.74
C PHE A 128 -8.23 -22.09 -11.58
N TYR A 129 -9.16 -21.16 -11.79
CA TYR A 129 -10.16 -20.71 -10.82
C TYR A 129 -11.59 -21.17 -11.17
N GLY A 130 -11.77 -22.20 -11.99
CA GLY A 130 -13.09 -22.70 -12.38
C GLY A 130 -13.90 -21.72 -13.23
N GLY A 131 -13.23 -20.92 -14.07
CA GLY A 131 -13.85 -19.97 -14.99
C GLY A 131 -14.19 -18.61 -14.37
N VAL A 132 -13.77 -18.34 -13.13
CA VAL A 132 -14.14 -17.14 -12.39
C VAL A 132 -12.94 -16.31 -12.00
N ARG A 133 -13.00 -14.98 -12.22
CA ARG A 133 -12.06 -14.05 -11.58
C ARG A 133 -12.42 -13.90 -10.10
N VAL A 134 -11.59 -14.48 -9.24
CA VAL A 134 -11.78 -14.54 -7.78
C VAL A 134 -11.53 -13.18 -7.12
N GLY A 135 -12.08 -12.99 -5.92
CA GLY A 135 -12.15 -11.71 -5.22
C GLY A 135 -10.81 -10.97 -5.07
N VAL A 136 -9.72 -11.70 -4.87
CA VAL A 136 -8.36 -11.15 -4.69
C VAL A 136 -7.77 -10.48 -5.95
N TYR A 137 -8.39 -10.66 -7.12
CA TYR A 137 -8.00 -9.99 -8.37
C TYR A 137 -9.00 -8.92 -8.80
N LEU A 138 -10.05 -8.66 -8.01
CA LEU A 138 -11.04 -7.65 -8.31
C LEU A 138 -10.63 -6.32 -7.70
N ASP A 139 -10.65 -5.25 -8.50
CA ASP A 139 -10.44 -3.91 -7.98
C ASP A 139 -11.63 -3.46 -7.10
N THR A 140 -11.38 -2.50 -6.22
CA THR A 140 -12.42 -1.97 -5.32
C THR A 140 -13.58 -1.27 -6.05
N THR A 141 -13.34 -0.77 -7.26
CA THR A 141 -14.36 -0.19 -8.15
C THR A 141 -15.28 -1.24 -8.78
N GLU A 142 -14.92 -2.53 -8.73
CA GLU A 142 -15.74 -3.60 -9.30
C GLU A 142 -16.86 -4.03 -8.34
N PRO A 143 -18.16 -4.00 -8.74
CA PRO A 143 -19.27 -4.32 -7.83
C PRO A 143 -19.19 -5.72 -7.19
N LYS A 144 -18.54 -6.67 -7.86
CA LYS A 144 -18.36 -8.04 -7.36
C LYS A 144 -17.34 -8.11 -6.20
N HIS A 145 -16.36 -7.20 -6.16
CA HIS A 145 -15.40 -7.13 -5.05
C HIS A 145 -16.12 -6.91 -3.71
N ALA A 146 -17.01 -5.91 -3.64
CA ALA A 146 -17.80 -5.63 -2.44
C ALA A 146 -18.63 -6.83 -1.98
N LYS A 147 -19.32 -7.51 -2.92
CA LYS A 147 -20.13 -8.71 -2.62
C LYS A 147 -19.29 -9.83 -2.02
N VAL A 148 -18.16 -10.16 -2.63
CA VAL A 148 -17.26 -11.22 -2.16
C VAL A 148 -16.65 -10.87 -0.79
N ARG A 149 -16.18 -9.64 -0.62
CA ARG A 149 -15.63 -9.15 0.65
C ARG A 149 -16.65 -9.25 1.78
N THR A 150 -17.88 -8.77 1.56
CA THR A 150 -18.95 -8.82 2.57
C THR A 150 -19.30 -10.26 2.93
N TYR A 151 -19.37 -11.15 1.95
CA TYR A 151 -19.62 -12.57 2.20
C TYR A 151 -18.53 -13.19 3.11
N VAL A 152 -17.25 -12.94 2.81
CA VAL A 152 -16.14 -13.42 3.65
C VAL A 152 -16.18 -12.84 5.06
N ALA A 153 -16.48 -11.54 5.20
CA ALA A 153 -16.59 -10.89 6.51
C ALA A 153 -17.71 -11.51 7.37
N LEU A 154 -18.88 -11.77 6.78
CA LEU A 154 -19.99 -12.43 7.47
C LEU A 154 -19.65 -13.86 7.88
N LEU A 155 -18.93 -14.60 7.02
CA LEU A 155 -18.47 -15.95 7.34
C LEU A 155 -17.53 -15.94 8.56
N LEU A 156 -16.52 -15.05 8.56
CA LEU A 156 -15.56 -14.93 9.66
C LEU A 156 -16.24 -14.57 10.98
N LEU A 157 -17.19 -13.63 10.95
CA LEU A 157 -17.98 -13.23 12.12
C LEU A 157 -18.78 -14.41 12.68
N ARG A 158 -19.39 -15.21 11.81
CA ARG A 158 -20.18 -16.38 12.21
C ARG A 158 -19.33 -17.48 12.85
N THR A 159 -18.08 -17.64 12.42
CA THR A 159 -17.15 -18.67 12.93
C THR A 159 -16.37 -18.24 14.17
N SER A 160 -16.52 -16.99 14.63
CA SER A 160 -15.82 -16.45 15.80
C SER A 160 -16.60 -16.67 17.12
N ILE A 161 -17.62 -17.54 17.09
CA ILE A 161 -18.42 -18.01 18.23
C ILE A 161 -18.11 -19.50 18.41
#